data_AF-A0A5E7D4E3-F1
#
_entry.id   AF-A0A5E7D4E3-F1
#
_cell.length_a   1.000
_cell.length_b   1.000
_cell.length_c   1.000
_cell.angle_alpha   90.00
_cell.angle_beta   90.00
_cell.angle_gamma   90.00
#
_symmetry.space_group_name_H-M   'P 1'
#
loop_
_entity.id
_entity.type
_entity.pdbx_description
1 polymer ?
#
loop_
_entity_poly.entity_id
_entity_poly.type
_entity_poly.pdbx_seq_one_letter_code
_entity_poly.pdbx_strand_id
1 'polypeptide(L)'
;MSWTPPVHVLLSPITADDQSVIEQIQLKPLYYAAQKEALARAGDDEDDQFFELALLATGLSAKALDQLKRPDYVSIAQYVHDMSTLPSSHFLEQADEGQQPSADPDDVSLLQPLTVAGRTLTTLKLEMPVLRATKAMKKLKTPKERAEFITAHCTGLMIPDLALLTVPDWTQLQVRIDDFLNKPAAFFRSATSK
;
A
#
# COMPACT_ATOMS: atom_id res chain seq x y z
N MET A 1 6.23 -5.60 -15.83
CA MET A 1 4.80 -5.25 -16.04
C MET A 1 4.28 -4.66 -14.74
N SER A 2 3.26 -3.79 -14.74
CA SER A 2 2.65 -3.34 -13.47
C SER A 2 1.79 -4.47 -12.92
N TRP A 3 1.92 -4.77 -11.62
CA TRP A 3 1.08 -5.75 -10.93
C TRP A 3 -0.40 -5.41 -11.14
N THR A 4 -1.24 -6.42 -11.33
CA THR A 4 -2.68 -6.24 -11.46
C THR A 4 -3.36 -7.00 -10.32
N PRO A 5 -4.30 -6.38 -9.59
CA PRO A 5 -5.02 -7.08 -8.54
C PRO A 5 -5.78 -8.30 -9.08
N PRO A 6 -6.00 -9.32 -8.26
CA PRO A 6 -6.74 -10.51 -8.67
C PRO A 6 -8.21 -10.19 -8.97
N VAL A 7 -8.79 -10.98 -9.88
CA VAL A 7 -10.24 -11.00 -10.12
C VAL A 7 -10.86 -11.95 -9.10
N HIS A 8 -11.80 -11.45 -8.29
CA HIS A 8 -12.59 -12.29 -7.40
C HIS A 8 -13.83 -12.80 -8.12
N VAL A 9 -13.93 -14.12 -8.30
CA VAL A 9 -15.12 -14.77 -8.86
C VAL A 9 -16.10 -15.01 -7.73
N LEU A 10 -17.29 -14.42 -7.85
CA LEU A 10 -18.32 -14.54 -6.83
C LEU A 10 -18.92 -15.94 -6.82
N LEU A 11 -19.13 -16.48 -5.62
CA LEU A 11 -19.88 -17.73 -5.45
C LEU A 11 -21.36 -17.54 -5.75
N SER A 12 -21.87 -16.32 -5.60
CA SER A 12 -23.26 -15.98 -5.91
C SER A 12 -23.31 -14.62 -6.58
N PRO A 13 -23.94 -14.51 -7.77
CA PRO A 13 -24.04 -13.24 -8.46
C PRO A 13 -24.80 -12.20 -7.63
N ILE A 14 -24.37 -10.95 -7.71
CA ILE A 14 -25.05 -9.80 -7.10
C ILE A 14 -25.59 -8.87 -8.18
N THR A 15 -26.50 -7.97 -7.81
CA THR A 15 -27.06 -6.98 -8.74
C THR A 15 -26.43 -5.61 -8.45
N ALA A 16 -25.84 -4.99 -9.48
CA ALA A 16 -25.30 -3.65 -9.41
C ALA A 16 -26.42 -2.60 -9.42
N ASP A 17 -26.07 -1.33 -9.16
CA ASP A 17 -27.04 -0.22 -9.14
C ASP A 17 -27.72 0.01 -10.51
N ASP A 18 -27.06 -0.37 -11.61
CA ASP A 18 -27.59 -0.30 -12.97
C ASP A 18 -28.39 -1.55 -13.38
N GLN A 19 -28.70 -2.43 -12.42
CA GLN A 19 -29.37 -3.72 -12.60
C GLN A 19 -28.55 -4.77 -13.39
N SER A 20 -27.27 -4.51 -13.67
CA SER A 20 -26.39 -5.52 -14.23
C SER A 20 -26.07 -6.61 -13.20
N VAL A 21 -25.87 -7.83 -13.69
CA VAL A 21 -25.45 -8.96 -12.87
C VAL A 21 -23.93 -8.97 -12.78
N ILE A 22 -23.41 -8.97 -11.56
CA ILE A 22 -21.98 -9.08 -11.28
C ILE A 22 -21.70 -10.50 -10.84
N GLU A 23 -20.88 -11.20 -11.62
CA GLU A 23 -20.36 -12.54 -11.29
C GLU A 23 -18.87 -12.50 -10.91
N GLN A 24 -18.18 -11.42 -11.29
CA GLN A 24 -16.75 -11.25 -11.08
C GLN A 24 -16.45 -9.80 -10.71
N ILE A 25 -15.56 -9.61 -9.75
CA ILE A 25 -15.12 -8.30 -9.29
C ILE A 25 -13.63 -8.17 -9.59
N GLN A 26 -13.27 -7.21 -10.43
CA GLN A 26 -11.88 -6.79 -10.56
C GLN A 26 -11.51 -6.00 -9.30
N LEU A 27 -10.72 -6.60 -8.41
CA LEU A 27 -10.25 -5.90 -7.22
C LEU A 27 -9.33 -4.75 -7.63
N LYS A 28 -9.20 -3.78 -6.73
CA LYS A 28 -8.42 -2.56 -6.91
C LYS A 28 -7.27 -2.53 -5.90
N PRO A 29 -6.14 -1.89 -6.24
CA PRO A 29 -5.10 -1.62 -5.27
C PRO A 29 -5.64 -0.64 -4.21
N LEU A 30 -5.19 -0.81 -2.97
CA LEU A 30 -5.48 0.13 -1.89
C LEU A 30 -4.43 1.23 -1.86
N TYR A 31 -4.87 2.48 -2.02
CA TYR A 31 -4.02 3.67 -1.93
C TYR A 31 -3.98 4.22 -0.52
N TYR A 32 -2.83 4.73 -0.09
CA TYR A 32 -2.59 5.22 1.26
C TYR A 32 -3.58 6.33 1.67
N ALA A 33 -3.81 7.32 0.80
CA ALA A 33 -4.77 8.39 1.09
C ALA A 33 -6.21 7.88 1.16
N ALA A 34 -6.63 7.06 0.20
CA ALA A 34 -7.98 6.49 0.17
C ALA A 34 -8.25 5.65 1.41
N GLN A 35 -7.30 4.80 1.82
CA GLN A 35 -7.39 4.01 3.05
C GLN A 35 -7.49 4.90 4.29
N LYS A 36 -6.62 5.92 4.41
CA LYS A 36 -6.64 6.89 5.51
C LYS A 36 -7.98 7.61 5.63
N GLU A 37 -8.58 8.00 4.51
CA GLU A 37 -9.89 8.65 4.49
C GLU A 37 -11.02 7.68 4.84
N ALA A 38 -10.98 6.45 4.35
CA ALA A 38 -11.94 5.39 4.70
C ALA A 38 -11.93 5.08 6.20
N LEU A 39 -10.74 4.87 6.79
CA LEU A 39 -10.61 4.61 8.22
C LEU A 39 -11.07 5.81 9.06
N ALA A 40 -10.82 7.03 8.60
CA ALA A 40 -11.32 8.23 9.29
C ALA A 40 -12.84 8.37 9.23
N ARG A 41 -13.51 7.84 8.20
CA ARG A 41 -14.98 7.81 8.10
C ARG A 41 -15.61 6.72 8.98
N ALA A 42 -15.01 5.54 9.00
CA ALA A 42 -15.49 4.39 9.78
C ALA A 42 -15.36 4.60 11.30
N GLY A 43 -14.38 5.37 11.76
CA GLY A 43 -14.14 5.56 13.19
C GLY A 43 -13.35 4.39 13.79
N ASP A 44 -13.71 3.95 15.00
CA ASP A 44 -12.95 2.95 15.76
C ASP A 44 -13.55 1.52 15.68
N ASP A 45 -14.67 1.34 14.99
CA ASP A 45 -15.29 0.02 14.83
C ASP A 45 -14.58 -0.79 13.72
N GLU A 46 -14.09 -1.98 14.05
CA GLU A 46 -13.33 -2.81 13.12
C GLU A 46 -14.18 -3.29 11.94
N ASP A 47 -15.44 -3.65 12.17
CA ASP A 47 -16.33 -4.14 11.11
C ASP A 47 -16.66 -3.01 10.12
N ASP A 48 -16.93 -1.80 10.61
CA ASP A 48 -17.15 -0.61 9.78
C ASP A 48 -15.89 -0.22 8.99
N GLN A 49 -14.71 -0.32 9.61
CA GLN A 49 -13.43 -0.08 8.93
C GLN A 49 -13.22 -1.06 7.79
N PHE A 50 -13.43 -2.37 8.04
CA PHE A 50 -13.31 -3.39 7.00
C PHE A 50 -14.32 -3.17 5.88
N PHE A 51 -15.55 -2.77 6.20
CA PHE A 51 -16.57 -2.48 5.19
C PHE A 51 -16.15 -1.33 4.27
N GLU A 52 -15.68 -0.21 4.82
CA GLU A 52 -15.18 0.92 4.03
C GLU A 52 -13.97 0.53 3.15
N LEU A 53 -13.06 -0.29 3.68
CA LEU A 53 -11.93 -0.79 2.90
C LEU A 53 -12.36 -1.77 1.79
N ALA A 54 -13.37 -2.61 2.04
CA ALA A 54 -13.94 -3.49 1.04
C ALA A 54 -14.62 -2.71 -0.10
N LEU A 55 -15.28 -1.58 0.20
CA LEU A 55 -15.81 -0.67 -0.83
C LEU A 55 -14.69 -0.12 -1.72
N LEU A 56 -13.56 0.28 -1.14
CA LEU A 56 -12.41 0.75 -1.91
C LEU A 56 -11.79 -0.35 -2.77
N ALA A 57 -11.63 -1.54 -2.20
CA ALA A 57 -11.02 -2.69 -2.89
C ALA A 57 -11.89 -3.23 -4.02
N THR A 58 -13.21 -3.20 -3.88
CA THR A 58 -14.14 -3.73 -4.91
C THR A 58 -14.60 -2.66 -5.89
N GLY A 59 -14.66 -1.39 -5.47
CA GLY A 59 -15.26 -0.31 -6.23
C GLY A 59 -16.78 -0.42 -6.38
N LEU A 60 -17.43 -1.27 -5.58
CA LEU A 60 -18.88 -1.44 -5.56
C LEU A 60 -19.57 -0.36 -4.73
N SER A 61 -20.88 -0.19 -4.95
CA SER A 61 -21.71 0.60 -4.05
C SER A 61 -21.95 -0.16 -2.74
N ALA A 62 -22.24 0.55 -1.65
CA ALA A 62 -22.59 -0.07 -0.37
C ALA A 62 -23.75 -1.08 -0.51
N LYS A 63 -24.75 -0.75 -1.34
CA LYS A 63 -25.89 -1.64 -1.61
C LYS A 63 -25.50 -2.92 -2.35
N ALA A 64 -24.55 -2.84 -3.28
CA ALA A 64 -24.04 -4.01 -3.98
C ALA A 64 -23.15 -4.85 -3.06
N LEU A 65 -22.33 -4.22 -2.22
CA LEU A 65 -21.49 -4.91 -1.25
C LEU A 65 -22.32 -5.66 -0.19
N ASP A 66 -23.42 -5.07 0.29
CA ASP A 66 -24.35 -5.71 1.24
C ASP A 66 -25.04 -6.96 0.68
N GLN A 67 -25.09 -7.13 -0.65
CA GLN A 67 -25.65 -8.33 -1.27
C GLN A 67 -24.67 -9.51 -1.26
N LEU A 68 -23.38 -9.27 -0.99
CA LEU A 68 -22.37 -10.32 -0.96
C LEU A 68 -22.70 -11.37 0.08
N LYS A 69 -22.46 -12.63 -0.29
CA LYS A 69 -22.53 -13.73 0.66
C LYS A 69 -21.31 -13.70 1.57
N ARG A 70 -21.48 -14.16 2.81
CA ARG A 70 -20.42 -14.15 3.82
C ARG A 70 -19.10 -14.78 3.34
N PRO A 71 -19.08 -15.89 2.58
CA PRO A 71 -17.83 -16.43 2.06
C PRO A 71 -17.10 -15.49 1.10
N ASP A 72 -17.81 -14.85 0.16
CA ASP A 72 -17.22 -13.86 -0.75
C ASP A 72 -16.68 -12.66 0.01
N TYR A 73 -17.44 -12.18 1.01
CA TYR A 73 -17.00 -11.09 1.88
C TYR A 73 -15.72 -11.44 2.65
N VAL A 74 -15.62 -12.67 3.17
CA VAL A 74 -14.41 -13.14 3.89
C VAL A 74 -13.20 -13.18 2.96
N SER A 75 -13.35 -13.64 1.72
CA SER A 75 -12.26 -13.61 0.72
C SER A 75 -11.79 -12.19 0.41
N ILE A 76 -12.72 -11.25 0.25
CA ILE A 76 -12.40 -9.84 0.02
C ILE A 76 -11.73 -9.22 1.27
N ALA A 77 -12.21 -9.55 2.47
CA ALA A 77 -11.61 -9.10 3.71
C ALA A 77 -10.17 -9.61 3.88
N GLN A 78 -9.89 -10.86 3.49
CA GLN A 78 -8.53 -11.40 3.48
C GLN A 78 -7.64 -10.61 2.51
N TYR A 79 -8.11 -10.34 1.30
CA TYR A 79 -7.37 -9.51 0.34
C TYR A 79 -7.08 -8.10 0.89
N VAL A 80 -8.07 -7.45 1.51
CA VAL A 80 -7.90 -6.14 2.14
C VAL A 80 -6.87 -6.19 3.27
N HIS A 81 -6.92 -7.22 4.10
CA HIS A 81 -5.97 -7.44 5.18
C HIS A 81 -4.55 -7.60 4.64
N ASP A 82 -4.36 -8.45 3.63
CA ASP A 82 -3.07 -8.68 2.99
C ASP A 82 -2.51 -7.38 2.41
N MET A 83 -3.33 -6.63 1.66
CA MET A 83 -2.95 -5.33 1.09
C MET A 83 -2.63 -4.27 2.15
N SER A 84 -3.16 -4.42 3.36
CA SER A 84 -2.94 -3.47 4.46
C SER A 84 -1.72 -3.81 5.31
N THR A 85 -1.25 -5.06 5.27
CA THR A 85 -0.23 -5.57 6.20
C THR A 85 1.05 -6.04 5.52
N LEU A 86 0.97 -6.52 4.28
CA LEU A 86 2.12 -7.07 3.56
C LEU A 86 2.83 -5.99 2.72
N PRO A 87 4.17 -6.06 2.59
CA PRO A 87 4.94 -5.16 1.74
C PRO A 87 4.71 -5.45 0.25
N SER A 88 4.97 -4.47 -0.63
CA SER A 88 4.80 -4.65 -2.07
C SER A 88 5.67 -5.77 -2.67
N SER A 89 6.84 -6.07 -2.08
CA SER A 89 7.69 -7.19 -2.47
C SER A 89 6.95 -8.53 -2.48
N HIS A 90 6.06 -8.78 -1.51
CA HIS A 90 5.30 -10.03 -1.42
C HIS A 90 4.38 -10.23 -2.64
N PHE A 91 3.72 -9.15 -3.08
CA PHE A 91 2.80 -9.19 -4.23
C PHE A 91 3.56 -9.28 -5.56
N LEU A 92 4.73 -8.64 -5.65
CA LEU A 92 5.59 -8.71 -6.83
C LEU A 92 6.21 -10.10 -6.99
N GLU A 93 6.69 -10.72 -5.91
CA GLU A 93 7.22 -12.09 -5.91
C GLU A 93 6.17 -13.12 -6.35
N GLN A 94 4.90 -12.93 -5.98
CA GLN A 94 3.80 -13.80 -6.41
C GLN A 94 3.41 -13.61 -7.88
N ALA A 95 3.57 -12.39 -8.42
CA ALA A 95 3.19 -12.08 -9.79
C ALA A 95 4.29 -12.37 -10.81
N ASP A 96 5.55 -12.25 -10.40
CA ASP A 96 6.71 -12.57 -11.21
C ASP A 96 7.35 -13.88 -10.67
N GLU A 97 6.86 -15.04 -11.14
CA GLU A 97 7.50 -16.36 -10.94
C GLU A 97 8.89 -16.46 -11.65
N GLY A 98 9.77 -15.46 -11.51
CA GLY A 98 11.11 -15.50 -12.11
C GLY A 98 11.91 -14.20 -12.24
N GLN A 99 11.41 -13.03 -11.83
CA GLN A 99 12.25 -11.83 -11.74
C GLN A 99 12.79 -11.68 -10.32
N GLN A 100 14.11 -11.82 -10.18
CA GLN A 100 14.78 -11.57 -8.91
C GLN A 100 14.47 -10.15 -8.44
N PRO A 101 14.07 -9.94 -7.17
CA PRO A 101 13.99 -8.61 -6.60
C PRO A 101 15.33 -7.90 -6.80
N SER A 102 15.29 -6.58 -6.93
CA SER A 102 16.51 -5.75 -6.96
C SER A 102 17.47 -6.23 -5.87
N ALA A 103 18.71 -6.52 -6.26
CA ALA A 103 19.74 -6.96 -5.31
C ALA A 103 20.07 -5.88 -4.27
N ASP A 104 19.71 -4.63 -4.55
CA ASP A 104 19.83 -3.49 -3.65
C ASP A 104 18.54 -3.29 -2.83
N PRO A 105 18.57 -3.47 -1.49
CA PRO A 105 17.44 -3.19 -0.61
C PRO A 105 16.98 -1.73 -0.59
N ASP A 106 17.80 -0.82 -1.11
CA ASP A 106 17.50 0.61 -1.21
C ASP A 106 16.79 0.98 -2.51
N ASP A 107 16.77 0.10 -3.51
CA ASP A 107 15.97 0.25 -4.74
C ASP A 107 14.63 -0.49 -4.57
N VAL A 108 13.59 0.26 -4.18
CA VAL A 108 12.25 -0.27 -3.93
C VAL A 108 11.43 -0.26 -5.22
N SER A 109 10.94 -1.43 -5.64
CA SER A 109 9.99 -1.53 -6.75
C SER A 109 8.57 -1.24 -6.27
N LEU A 110 7.87 -0.37 -6.99
CA LEU A 110 6.50 0.01 -6.64
C LEU A 110 5.49 -1.01 -7.18
N LEU A 111 4.47 -1.30 -6.38
CA LEU A 111 3.36 -2.18 -6.76
C LEU A 111 2.54 -1.58 -7.89
N GLN A 112 2.32 -0.27 -7.84
CA GLN A 112 1.67 0.51 -8.91
C GLN A 112 2.58 1.64 -9.38
N PRO A 113 2.62 1.96 -10.68
CA PRO A 113 3.35 3.11 -11.17
C PRO A 113 2.85 4.42 -10.55
N LEU A 114 3.79 5.21 -10.02
CA LEU A 114 3.51 6.50 -9.40
C LEU A 114 3.78 7.63 -10.41
N THR A 115 2.79 8.47 -10.72
CA THR A 115 3.00 9.61 -11.61
C THR A 115 3.23 10.89 -10.80
N VAL A 116 4.44 11.43 -10.88
CA VAL A 116 4.87 12.65 -10.16
C VAL A 116 5.44 13.66 -11.15
N ALA A 117 4.94 14.90 -11.12
CA ALA A 117 5.44 16.00 -11.96
C ALA A 117 5.59 15.64 -13.46
N GLY A 118 4.66 14.84 -14.00
CA GLY A 118 4.67 14.40 -15.40
C GLY A 118 5.63 13.24 -15.71
N ARG A 119 6.27 12.64 -14.70
CA ARG A 119 7.10 11.43 -14.83
C ARG A 119 6.42 10.25 -14.15
N THR A 120 6.46 9.09 -14.77
CA THR A 120 5.99 7.84 -14.17
C THR A 120 7.17 7.10 -13.56
N LEU A 121 7.12 6.88 -12.25
CA LEU A 121 8.09 6.14 -11.46
C LEU A 121 7.54 4.74 -11.22
N THR A 122 8.33 3.72 -11.52
CA THR A 122 8.03 2.31 -11.17
C THR A 122 8.95 1.79 -10.09
N THR A 123 10.03 2.52 -9.79
CA THR A 123 10.98 2.25 -8.72
C THR A 123 11.32 3.54 -7.99
N LEU A 124 11.61 3.42 -6.70
CA LEU A 124 12.10 4.50 -5.85
C LEU A 124 13.44 4.10 -5.28
N LYS A 125 14.43 4.99 -5.42
CA LYS A 125 15.72 4.83 -4.77
C LYS A 125 15.70 5.55 -3.43
N LEU A 126 16.01 4.83 -2.37
CA LEU A 126 16.02 5.36 -1.02
C LEU A 126 17.38 5.92 -0.64
N GLU A 127 17.35 7.07 0.02
CA GLU A 127 18.53 7.72 0.59
C GLU A 127 18.46 7.72 2.11
N MET A 128 19.60 7.41 2.75
CA MET A 128 19.71 7.44 4.21
C MET A 128 19.52 8.89 4.71
N PRO A 129 18.67 9.12 5.73
CA PRO A 129 18.40 10.46 6.21
C PRO A 129 19.61 11.02 6.97
N VAL A 130 19.94 12.29 6.72
CA VAL A 130 20.96 12.99 7.50
C VAL A 130 20.48 13.27 8.93
N LEU A 131 21.42 13.42 9.88
CA LEU A 131 21.09 13.75 11.28
C LEU A 131 20.25 15.02 11.44
N ARG A 132 20.35 15.97 10.50
CA ARG A 132 19.51 17.17 10.50
C ARG A 132 18.04 16.81 10.26
N ALA A 133 17.76 15.89 9.34
CA ALA A 133 16.41 15.44 9.01
C ALA A 133 15.77 14.71 10.19
N THR A 134 16.51 13.80 10.84
CA THR A 134 15.99 13.08 12.02
C THR A 134 15.76 14.00 13.22
N LYS A 135 16.57 15.05 13.39
CA LYS A 135 16.32 16.11 14.39
C LYS A 135 15.08 16.95 14.05
N ALA A 136 14.84 17.26 12.78
CA ALA A 136 13.65 17.98 12.34
C ALA A 136 12.38 17.13 12.55
N MET A 137 12.44 15.84 12.20
CA MET A 137 11.36 14.88 12.44
C MET A 137 10.91 14.88 13.91
N LYS A 138 11.85 14.85 14.87
CA LYS A 138 11.51 14.86 16.31
C LYS A 138 10.74 16.10 16.77
N LYS A 139 10.79 17.21 16.02
CA LYS A 139 10.03 18.44 16.34
C LYS A 139 8.56 18.39 15.89
N LEU A 140 8.18 17.43 15.05
CA LEU A 140 6.81 17.26 14.59
C LEU A 140 5.93 16.65 15.68
N LYS A 141 4.65 17.02 15.70
CA LYS A 141 3.74 16.74 16.81
C LYS A 141 3.24 15.30 16.77
N THR A 142 2.80 14.84 15.60
CA THR A 142 2.17 13.53 15.48
C THR A 142 3.13 12.48 14.92
N PRO A 143 3.01 11.20 15.33
CA PRO A 143 3.76 10.10 14.72
C PRO A 143 3.56 10.02 13.20
N LYS A 144 2.37 10.38 12.74
CA LYS A 144 2.01 10.38 11.33
C LYS A 144 2.77 11.42 10.52
N GLU A 145 2.80 12.67 10.97
CA GLU A 145 3.59 13.73 10.33
C GLU A 145 5.08 13.38 10.31
N ARG A 146 5.58 12.69 11.36
CA ARG A 146 6.96 12.21 11.41
C ARG A 146 7.24 11.18 10.31
N ALA A 147 6.36 10.20 10.17
CA ALA A 147 6.46 9.16 9.14
C ALA A 147 6.38 9.76 7.73
N GLU A 148 5.38 10.60 7.44
CA GLU A 148 5.23 11.29 6.15
C GLU A 148 6.47 12.17 5.84
N PHE A 149 6.97 12.93 6.81
CA PHE A 149 8.15 13.79 6.63
C PHE A 149 9.44 13.00 6.33
N ILE A 150 9.74 11.97 7.13
CA ILE A 150 10.97 11.20 6.94
C ILE A 150 10.91 10.39 5.64
N THR A 151 9.73 9.88 5.28
CA THR A 151 9.51 9.13 4.04
C THR A 151 9.71 10.03 2.82
N ALA A 152 9.16 11.24 2.83
CA ALA A 152 9.41 12.23 1.79
C ALA A 152 10.92 12.52 1.65
N HIS A 153 11.63 12.67 2.77
CA HIS A 153 13.07 12.95 2.75
C HIS A 153 13.90 11.77 2.24
N CYS A 154 13.53 10.52 2.57
CA CYS A 154 14.27 9.33 2.13
C CYS A 154 13.97 8.94 0.68
N THR A 155 12.77 9.22 0.17
CA THR A 155 12.35 8.88 -1.21
C THR A 155 12.58 10.01 -2.22
N GLY A 156 12.77 11.24 -1.74
CA GLY A 156 12.80 12.44 -2.59
C GLY A 156 11.43 12.88 -3.11
N LEU A 157 10.34 12.20 -2.70
CA LEU A 157 8.96 12.55 -3.05
C LEU A 157 8.45 13.73 -2.22
N MET A 158 7.52 14.51 -2.76
CA MET A 158 6.81 15.50 -1.95
C MET A 158 5.72 14.81 -1.12
N ILE A 159 5.37 15.40 0.03
CA ILE A 159 4.32 14.83 0.91
C ILE A 159 3.01 14.55 0.16
N PRO A 160 2.52 15.42 -0.75
CA PRO A 160 1.34 15.11 -1.55
C PRO A 160 1.50 13.89 -2.47
N ASP A 161 2.71 13.59 -2.95
CA ASP A 161 2.95 12.43 -3.81
C ASP A 161 2.86 11.12 -3.01
N LEU A 162 3.19 11.16 -1.71
CA LEU A 162 3.02 10.00 -0.82
C LEU A 162 1.56 9.55 -0.71
N ALA A 163 0.61 10.46 -0.92
CA ALA A 163 -0.82 10.16 -0.94
C ALA A 163 -1.22 9.17 -2.04
N LEU A 164 -0.44 9.15 -3.13
CA LEU A 164 -0.66 8.33 -4.33
C LEU A 164 0.03 6.96 -4.26
N LEU A 165 0.78 6.68 -3.19
CA LEU A 165 1.38 5.37 -2.97
C LEU A 165 0.30 4.34 -2.60
N THR A 166 0.53 3.09 -2.98
CA THR A 166 -0.27 1.98 -2.44
C THR A 166 0.08 1.73 -0.98
N VAL A 167 -0.83 1.12 -0.23
CA VAL A 167 -0.57 0.72 1.16
C VAL A 167 0.60 -0.27 1.25
N PRO A 168 0.71 -1.30 0.38
CA PRO A 168 1.89 -2.17 0.37
C PRO A 168 3.21 -1.43 0.09
N ASP A 169 3.22 -0.45 -0.82
CA ASP A 169 4.39 0.38 -1.08
C ASP A 169 4.76 1.20 0.15
N TRP A 170 3.77 1.84 0.79
CA TRP A 170 3.98 2.57 2.04
C TRP A 170 4.58 1.67 3.12
N THR A 171 4.02 0.47 3.32
CA THR A 171 4.51 -0.51 4.30
C THR A 171 5.95 -0.92 4.02
N GLN A 172 6.30 -1.22 2.77
CA GLN A 172 7.67 -1.57 2.39
C GLN A 172 8.65 -0.42 2.67
N LEU A 173 8.26 0.82 2.34
CA LEU A 173 9.05 2.01 2.64
C LEU A 173 9.25 2.20 4.14
N GLN A 174 8.20 2.03 4.96
CA GLN A 174 8.31 2.19 6.41
C GLN A 174 9.28 1.18 7.04
N VAL A 175 9.26 -0.09 6.61
CA VAL A 175 10.20 -1.11 7.12
C VAL A 175 11.65 -0.69 6.83
N ARG A 176 11.93 -0.25 5.59
CA ARG A 176 13.29 0.14 5.22
C ARG A 176 13.75 1.43 5.90
N ILE A 177 12.85 2.39 6.07
CA ILE A 177 13.16 3.63 6.80
C ILE A 177 13.39 3.35 8.28
N ASP A 178 12.63 2.44 8.90
CA ASP A 178 12.88 2.03 10.28
C ASP A 178 14.29 1.47 10.44
N ASP A 179 14.75 0.66 9.49
CA ASP A 179 16.13 0.18 9.46
C ASP A 179 17.12 1.34 9.46
N PHE A 180 16.95 2.35 8.60
CA PHE A 180 17.84 3.52 8.57
C PHE A 180 17.90 4.29 9.89
N LEU A 181 16.79 4.33 10.63
CA LEU A 181 16.70 5.07 11.89
C LEU A 181 17.28 4.28 13.07
N ASN A 182 17.18 2.95 13.04
CA ASN A 182 17.43 2.11 14.22
C ASN A 182 18.61 1.13 14.08
N LYS A 183 19.07 0.81 12.87
CA LYS A 183 20.18 -0.15 12.67
C LYS A 183 21.54 0.54 12.65
N PRO A 184 22.59 -0.10 13.20
CA PRO A 184 23.94 0.44 13.15
C PRO A 184 24.53 0.35 11.74
N ALA A 185 25.52 1.20 11.42
CA ALA A 185 26.20 1.22 10.12
C ALA A 185 26.73 -0.15 9.66
N ALA A 186 27.09 -1.05 10.58
CA ALA A 186 27.54 -2.40 10.27
C ALA A 186 26.50 -3.23 9.52
N PHE A 187 25.21 -3.06 9.84
CA PHE A 187 24.08 -3.75 9.19
C PHE A 187 24.03 -3.48 7.68
N PHE A 188 24.25 -2.22 7.28
CA PHE A 188 24.22 -1.80 5.88
C PHE A 188 25.47 -2.22 5.10
N ARG A 189 26.61 -2.34 5.79
CA ARG A 189 27.86 -2.85 5.18
C ARG A 189 27.80 -4.35 4.91
N SER A 190 27.09 -5.13 5.73
CA SER A 190 26.88 -6.55 5.47
C SER A 190 25.88 -6.83 4.34
N ALA A 191 24.93 -5.93 4.12
CA ALA A 191 23.94 -6.07 3.05
C ALA A 191 24.53 -5.84 1.64
N THR A 192 25.58 -5.03 1.53
CA THR A 192 26.26 -4.68 0.26
C THR A 192 27.44 -5.59 -0.10
N SER A 193 27.75 -6.60 0.71
CA SER A 193 28.94 -7.46 0.56
C SER A 193 28.67 -8.83 -0.09
N LYS A 194 27.59 -8.99 -0.87
CA LYS A 194 27.32 -10.22 -1.63
C LYS A 194 27.51 -10.03 -3.13
#